data_AF-A0A455UAW3-F1
#
_entry.id   AF-A0A455UAW3-F1
#
_cell.length_a   1.000
_cell.length_b   1.000
_cell.length_c   1.000
_cell.angle_alpha   90.00
_cell.angle_beta   90.00
_cell.angle_gamma   90.00
#
_symmetry.space_group_name_H-M   'P 1'
#
loop_
_entity.id
_entity.type
_entity.pdbx_description
1 polymer ?
#
loop_
_entity_poly.entity_id
_entity_poly.type
_entity_poly.pdbx_seq_one_letter_code
_entity_poly.pdbx_strand_id
1 'polypeptide(L)'
;MEQASLHGSYEGRLRIGWCYLDPSYPPDQRCVNDEDTVRGWAILYALDHELGDGNTASSVLSRNEDKLDEAERQEAEALAESEWIGRQPPISKFPRRFGF
;
A
#
# COMPACT_ATOMS: atom_id res chain seq x y z
N MET A 1 -7.15 -5.76 15.15
CA MET A 1 -6.53 -6.28 13.90
C MET A 1 -5.31 -5.41 13.57
N GLU A 2 -4.31 -5.38 14.45
CA GLU A 2 -3.17 -4.46 14.39
C GLU A 2 -1.88 -5.13 13.85
N GLN A 3 -1.94 -6.38 13.41
CA GLN A 3 -0.73 -7.18 13.17
C GLN A 3 -0.28 -7.25 11.70
N ALA A 4 -1.06 -6.73 10.75
CA ALA A 4 -0.68 -6.74 9.33
C ALA A 4 0.46 -5.75 9.02
N SER A 5 0.47 -4.57 9.67
CA SER A 5 1.55 -3.57 9.50
C SER A 5 2.87 -3.99 10.12
N LEU A 6 2.86 -4.88 11.14
CA LEU A 6 4.06 -5.24 11.91
C LEU A 6 5.01 -6.22 11.18
N HIS A 7 4.65 -6.78 10.02
CA HIS A 7 5.37 -7.95 9.49
C HIS A 7 5.73 -7.94 7.99
N GLY A 8 5.68 -6.79 7.29
CA GLY A 8 6.20 -6.71 5.90
C GLY A 8 5.50 -7.64 4.90
N SER A 9 4.24 -8.02 5.17
CA SER A 9 3.45 -8.83 4.26
C SER A 9 3.00 -7.99 3.06
N TYR A 10 3.28 -8.45 1.85
CA TYR A 10 2.80 -7.84 0.61
C TYR A 10 1.29 -7.61 0.64
N GLU A 11 0.51 -8.68 0.89
CA GLU A 11 -0.95 -8.62 0.96
C GLU A 11 -1.45 -7.67 2.05
N GLY A 12 -0.75 -7.61 3.19
CA GLY A 12 -1.07 -6.69 4.27
C GLY A 12 -0.88 -5.22 3.86
N ARG A 13 0.28 -4.88 3.29
CA ARG A 13 0.58 -3.53 2.79
C ARG A 13 -0.35 -3.16 1.62
N LEU A 14 -0.61 -4.08 0.69
CA LEU A 14 -1.49 -3.86 -0.46
C LEU A 14 -2.91 -3.55 0.02
N ARG A 15 -3.44 -4.34 0.95
CA ARG A 15 -4.77 -4.12 1.53
C ARG A 15 -4.87 -2.79 2.28
N ILE A 16 -3.85 -2.44 3.07
CA ILE A 16 -3.85 -1.17 3.82
C ILE A 16 -3.78 0.02 2.87
N GLY A 17 -2.89 -0.02 1.88
CA GLY A 17 -2.78 1.03 0.86
C GLY A 17 -4.09 1.21 0.09
N TRP A 18 -4.73 0.10 -0.27
CA TRP A 18 -6.06 0.14 -0.90
C TRP A 18 -7.10 0.78 0.00
N CYS A 19 -7.20 0.36 1.26
CA CYS A 19 -8.18 0.90 2.19
C CYS A 19 -8.03 2.39 2.47
N TYR A 20 -6.80 2.91 2.44
CA TYR A 20 -6.55 4.35 2.55
C TYR A 20 -6.92 5.10 1.27
N LEU A 21 -6.70 4.50 0.10
CA LEU A 21 -6.95 5.14 -1.20
C LEU A 21 -8.43 5.14 -1.60
N ASP A 22 -9.13 4.05 -1.30
CA ASP A 22 -10.56 3.90 -1.56
C ASP A 22 -11.18 2.92 -0.56
N PRO A 23 -11.66 3.41 0.59
CA PRO A 23 -12.29 2.56 1.60
C PRO A 23 -13.64 1.98 1.14
N SER A 24 -14.20 2.47 0.03
CA SER A 24 -15.43 1.93 -0.56
C SER A 24 -15.19 0.69 -1.42
N TYR A 25 -13.93 0.38 -1.73
CA TYR A 25 -13.54 -0.72 -2.60
C TYR A 25 -12.46 -1.62 -1.97
N PRO A 26 -12.59 -2.96 -2.10
CA PRO A 26 -13.72 -3.68 -2.66
C PRO A 26 -14.89 -3.77 -1.66
N PRO A 27 -16.15 -3.80 -2.13
CA PRO A 27 -17.35 -3.70 -1.28
C PRO A 27 -17.52 -4.83 -0.26
N ASP A 28 -16.75 -5.91 -0.42
CA ASP A 28 -16.69 -7.08 0.46
C ASP A 28 -15.54 -6.99 1.50
N GLN A 29 -14.60 -6.05 1.36
CA GLN A 29 -13.58 -5.78 2.36
C GLN A 29 -14.01 -4.65 3.29
N ARG A 30 -14.10 -4.96 4.58
CA ARG A 30 -14.19 -3.91 5.61
C ARG A 30 -12.82 -3.27 5.80
N CYS A 31 -12.69 -2.05 5.28
CA CYS A 31 -11.64 -1.13 5.67
C CYS A 31 -11.94 -0.61 7.09
N VAL A 32 -10.91 -0.60 7.93
CA VAL A 32 -11.02 -0.18 9.34
C VAL A 32 -10.46 1.24 9.53
N ASN A 33 -9.86 1.80 8.49
CA ASN A 33 -9.17 3.08 8.52
C ASN A 33 -9.98 4.13 7.76
N ASP A 34 -9.80 5.40 8.13
CA ASP A 34 -10.34 6.54 7.39
C ASP A 34 -9.61 6.72 6.05
N GLU A 35 -10.28 7.34 5.07
CA GLU A 35 -9.71 7.68 3.77
C GLU A 35 -8.54 8.66 3.91
N ASP A 36 -7.39 8.32 3.33
CA ASP A 36 -6.19 9.14 3.27
C ASP A 36 -5.47 8.79 1.95
N THR A 37 -5.82 9.50 0.89
CA THR A 37 -5.36 9.24 -0.48
C THR A 37 -3.85 9.33 -0.59
N VAL A 38 -3.22 10.31 0.06
CA VAL A 38 -1.76 10.51 0.10
C VAL A 38 -1.08 9.32 0.75
N ARG A 39 -1.55 8.89 1.92
CA ARG A 39 -0.97 7.72 2.61
C ARG A 39 -1.21 6.41 1.86
N GLY A 40 -2.39 6.24 1.28
CA GLY A 40 -2.72 5.08 0.46
C GLY A 40 -1.82 4.96 -0.76
N TRP A 41 -1.65 6.08 -1.47
CA TRP A 41 -0.73 6.20 -2.60
C TRP A 41 0.72 5.91 -2.19
N ALA A 42 1.20 6.48 -1.08
CA ALA A 42 2.56 6.28 -0.60
C ALA A 42 2.87 4.79 -0.35
N ILE A 43 1.94 4.06 0.28
CA ILE A 43 2.11 2.63 0.56
C ILE A 43 2.14 1.80 -0.73
N LEU A 44 1.25 2.11 -1.67
CA LEU A 44 1.18 1.42 -2.96
C LEU A 44 2.38 1.73 -3.85
N TYR A 45 2.86 2.97 -3.84
CA TYR A 45 4.07 3.39 -4.54
C TYR A 45 5.31 2.67 -3.99
N ALA A 46 5.44 2.58 -2.66
CA ALA A 46 6.52 1.83 -2.05
C ALA A 46 6.49 0.34 -2.44
N LEU A 47 5.30 -0.28 -2.50
CA LEU A 47 5.14 -1.63 -2.98
C LEU A 47 5.56 -1.78 -4.44
N ASP A 48 5.16 -0.83 -5.29
CA ASP A 48 5.49 -0.85 -6.71
C ASP A 48 7.00 -0.72 -6.93
N HIS A 49 7.62 0.25 -6.25
CA HIS A 49 9.06 0.47 -6.30
C HIS A 49 9.85 -0.76 -5.81
N GLU A 50 9.44 -1.41 -4.72
CA GLU A 50 10.16 -2.57 -4.17
C GLU A 50 9.94 -3.85 -4.99
N LEU A 51 8.84 -3.95 -5.76
CA LEU A 51 8.48 -5.16 -6.52
C LEU A 51 8.74 -5.06 -8.03
N GLY A 52 8.91 -3.85 -8.55
CA GLY A 52 9.03 -3.52 -9.96
C GLY A 52 7.69 -3.50 -10.71
N ASP A 53 7.67 -2.76 -11.81
CA ASP A 53 6.48 -2.49 -12.64
C ASP A 53 5.69 -3.75 -13.03
N GLY A 54 4.35 -3.64 -13.05
CA GLY A 54 3.43 -4.70 -13.50
C GLY A 54 2.86 -5.57 -12.38
N ASN A 55 2.98 -5.15 -11.13
CA ASN A 55 2.36 -5.81 -9.98
C ASN A 55 0.94 -5.26 -9.69
N THR A 56 0.24 -5.82 -8.71
CA THR A 56 -1.11 -5.34 -8.36
C THR A 56 -1.12 -3.89 -7.89
N ALA A 57 -0.09 -3.43 -7.17
CA ALA A 57 -0.01 -2.06 -6.70
C ALA A 57 0.11 -1.06 -7.88
N SER A 58 0.92 -1.37 -8.90
CA SER A 58 1.01 -0.57 -10.13
C SER A 58 -0.36 -0.42 -10.82
N SER A 59 -1.14 -1.50 -10.85
CA SER A 59 -2.48 -1.51 -11.43
C SER A 59 -3.48 -0.69 -10.62
N VAL A 60 -3.31 -0.65 -9.29
CA VAL A 60 -4.15 0.16 -8.40
C VAL A 60 -3.81 1.64 -8.54
N LEU A 61 -2.53 1.99 -8.56
CA LEU A 61 -2.07 3.37 -8.76
C LEU A 61 -2.61 3.95 -10.08
N SER A 62 -2.43 3.23 -11.20
CA SER A 62 -2.91 3.68 -12.50
C SER A 62 -4.44 3.83 -12.56
N ARG A 63 -5.20 3.03 -11.82
CA ARG A 63 -6.67 3.12 -11.77
C ARG A 63 -7.20 4.29 -10.95
N ASN A 64 -6.35 4.87 -10.10
CA ASN A 64 -6.72 5.91 -9.15
C ASN A 64 -5.87 7.16 -9.33
N GLU A 65 -5.21 7.31 -10.48
CA GLU A 65 -4.35 8.46 -10.79
C GLU A 65 -5.10 9.80 -10.77
N ASP A 66 -6.42 9.74 -10.92
CA ASP A 66 -7.37 10.84 -10.89
C ASP A 66 -7.79 11.26 -9.48
N LYS A 67 -7.48 10.46 -8.45
CA LYS A 67 -7.80 10.76 -7.05
C LYS A 67 -6.84 11.73 -6.38
N LEU A 68 -5.64 11.90 -6.93
CA LEU A 68 -4.62 12.81 -6.39
C LEU A 68 -4.24 13.84 -7.44
N ASP A 69 -4.07 15.09 -7.01
CA ASP A 69 -3.41 16.09 -7.82
C ASP A 69 -1.88 15.87 -7.88
N GLU A 70 -1.20 16.64 -8.72
CA GLU A 70 0.25 16.51 -8.90
C GLU A 70 1.04 16.79 -7.61
N ALA A 71 0.56 17.69 -6.75
CA ALA A 71 1.24 18.04 -5.51
C ALA A 71 1.07 16.93 -4.47
N GLU A 72 -0.14 16.38 -4.34
CA GLU A 72 -0.45 15.25 -3.47
C GLU A 72 0.31 13.99 -3.88
N ARG A 73 0.49 13.75 -5.19
CA ARG A 73 1.33 12.66 -5.69
C ARG A 73 2.79 12.81 -5.26
N GLN A 74 3.37 13.99 -5.45
CA GLN A 74 4.75 14.25 -5.05
C GLN A 74 4.94 14.12 -3.53
N GLU A 75 3.96 14.56 -2.74
CA GLU A 75 3.97 14.36 -1.29
C GLU A 75 3.90 12.88 -0.92
N ALA A 76 3.03 12.12 -1.56
CA ALA A 76 2.88 10.69 -1.34
C ALA A 76 4.16 9.91 -1.70
N GLU A 77 4.82 10.26 -2.80
CA GLU A 77 6.08 9.65 -3.23
C GLU A 77 7.21 9.97 -2.24
N ALA A 78 7.33 11.22 -1.78
CA ALA A 78 8.31 11.59 -0.75
C ALA A 78 8.04 10.87 0.59
N LEU A 79 6.77 10.68 0.95
CA LEU A 79 6.38 9.91 2.12
C LEU A 79 6.73 8.42 1.94
N ALA A 80 6.55 7.87 0.74
CA ALA A 80 6.92 6.50 0.42
C ALA A 80 8.43 6.27 0.60
N GLU A 81 9.26 7.17 0.06
CA GLU A 81 10.73 7.09 0.17
C GLU A 81 11.23 7.20 1.62
N SER A 82 10.61 8.05 2.43
CA SER A 82 11.04 8.27 3.82
C SER A 82 10.55 7.21 4.80
N GLU A 83 9.31 6.74 4.66
CA GLU A 83 8.63 5.94 5.69
C GLU A 83 8.36 4.48 5.30
N TRP A 84 8.41 4.14 4.01
CA TRP A 84 7.91 2.84 3.51
C TRP A 84 8.94 2.04 2.71
N ILE A 85 9.74 2.69 1.86
CA ILE A 85 10.78 2.04 1.05
C ILE A 85 11.97 1.66 1.95
N GLY A 86 12.42 0.41 1.85
CA GLY A 86 13.58 -0.09 2.62
C GLY A 86 13.30 -0.35 4.10
N ARG A 87 12.03 -0.25 4.54
CA ARG A 87 11.65 -0.48 5.94
C ARG A 87 11.62 -1.98 6.27
N GLN A 88 12.31 -2.36 7.35
CA GLN A 88 12.26 -3.72 7.86
C GLN A 88 10.91 -4.05 8.54
N PRO A 89 10.41 -5.30 8.43
CA PRO A 89 10.97 -6.38 7.61
C PRO A 89 10.68 -6.16 6.11
N PRO A 90 11.58 -6.61 5.22
CA PRO A 90 11.42 -6.49 3.77
C PRO A 90 10.14 -7.18 3.30
N ILE A 91 9.60 -6.74 2.14
CA ILE A 91 8.39 -7.36 1.57
C ILE A 91 8.59 -8.86 1.38
N SER A 92 7.80 -9.66 2.08
CA SER A 92 7.68 -11.10 1.83
C SER A 92 6.48 -11.38 0.94
N LYS A 93 6.74 -11.93 -0.27
CA LYS A 93 5.70 -12.53 -1.14
C LYS A 93 5.24 -13.91 -0.68
N PHE A 94 5.93 -14.52 0.28
CA PHE A 94 5.55 -15.82 0.82
C PHE A 94 4.62 -15.62 2.03
N PRO A 95 3.38 -16.17 2.01
CA PRO A 95 2.70 -16.44 3.28
C PRO A 95 3.61 -17.36 4.09
N ARG A 96 3.70 -17.15 5.42
CA ARG A 96 4.54 -18.01 6.28
C ARG A 96 4.24 -19.47 5.94
N ARG A 97 5.22 -20.20 5.41
CA ARG A 97 5.17 -21.67 5.41
C ARG A 97 5.30 -22.07 6.88
N PHE A 98 4.16 -22.37 7.52
CA PHE A 98 3.99 -22.98 8.85
C PHE A 98 5.05 -22.68 9.93
N GLY A 99 4.64 -22.03 11.03
CA GLY A 99 5.43 -21.98 12.27
C GLY A 99 4.67 -21.25 13.38
N PHE A 100 4.40 -21.98 14.46
CA PHE A 100 3.55 -21.70 15.65
C PHE A 100 3.66 -20.31 16.28
#